data_AF-A0A1D8P6N4-F1
#
_entry.id   AF-A0A1D8P6N4-F1
#
_cell.length_a   1.000
_cell.length_b   1.000
_cell.length_c   1.000
_cell.angle_alpha   90.00
_cell.angle_beta   90.00
_cell.angle_gamma   90.00
#
_symmetry.space_group_name_H-M   'P 1'
#
loop_
_entity.id
_entity.type
_entity.pdbx_description
1 polymer ?
#
loop_
_entity_poly.entity_id
_entity_poly.type
_entity_poly.pdbx_seq_one_letter_code
_entity_poly.pdbx_strand_id
1 'polypeptide(L)'
;MKKKTFTLLFAFIVSYGYSQKHEHTIDTIVKNYIPLKLYKRSFTEKLTKKDSLNFKFKDNDTLVLVDNFIPKGVYVPYEFKDSIFLNHYKKIAFNHKKNKFSYDTKMKYWKDDIKIFFSKSISKNDKKQLMRLASELSSKVDSLNIYQVRKLEDSNFTIYNKGDYEYETRMGNYSKSYYYIHWNGKSQIYKGNIRLVNENQFSDDESIMKLKRLFIQALGHFKLNNDLECENYFANCDTNKKFLTELDLEILKYHYSYGICKGTDLATFVEQHIIAKEALKEHNHRINFAHVE
;
A
#
# COMPACT_ATOMS: atom_id res chain seq x y z
N MET A 1 38.20 36.71 -57.16
CA MET A 1 39.27 35.77 -56.75
C MET A 1 38.97 35.22 -55.36
N LYS A 2 38.89 33.88 -55.24
CA LYS A 2 39.11 33.01 -54.05
C LYS A 2 38.38 33.37 -52.73
N LYS A 3 37.28 32.66 -52.40
CA LYS A 3 37.22 31.53 -51.43
C LYS A 3 38.03 31.75 -50.15
N LYS A 4 37.36 31.79 -48.99
CA LYS A 4 37.36 30.70 -48.00
C LYS A 4 36.40 30.98 -46.82
N THR A 5 35.55 30.00 -46.58
CA THR A 5 34.85 29.66 -45.35
C THR A 5 35.79 29.65 -44.14
N PHE A 6 35.31 30.13 -42.98
CA PHE A 6 35.76 29.63 -41.69
C PHE A 6 34.59 29.53 -40.71
N THR A 7 34.18 28.30 -40.51
CA THR A 7 33.20 27.79 -39.56
C THR A 7 33.63 28.15 -38.15
N LEU A 8 32.91 29.05 -37.46
CA LEU A 8 33.13 29.26 -36.03
C LEU A 8 32.33 28.22 -35.24
N LEU A 9 33.09 27.19 -34.84
CA LEU A 9 32.85 26.20 -33.80
C LEU A 9 31.63 26.46 -32.90
N PHE A 10 30.65 25.58 -33.03
CA PHE A 10 29.59 25.30 -32.07
C PHE A 10 30.25 24.69 -30.81
N ALA A 11 30.79 25.54 -29.94
CA ALA A 11 31.40 25.11 -28.68
C ALA A 11 30.30 24.88 -27.63
N PHE A 12 30.02 23.59 -27.40
CA PHE A 12 29.77 23.01 -26.08
C PHE A 12 28.94 23.84 -25.10
N ILE A 13 27.61 23.75 -25.23
CA ILE A 13 26.72 23.71 -24.05
C ILE A 13 25.73 22.55 -24.28
N VAL A 14 26.28 21.35 -24.49
CA VAL A 14 25.56 20.17 -24.02
C VAL A 14 25.88 20.10 -22.55
N SER A 15 25.04 20.78 -21.76
CA SER A 15 24.88 20.49 -20.34
C SER A 15 24.36 19.06 -20.25
N TYR A 16 25.26 18.08 -20.41
CA TYR A 16 25.09 16.80 -19.77
C TYR A 16 25.04 17.11 -18.29
N GLY A 17 23.83 17.37 -17.80
CA GLY A 17 23.50 17.17 -16.41
C GLY A 17 23.78 15.71 -16.13
N TYR A 18 25.03 15.41 -15.78
CA TYR A 18 25.34 14.31 -14.91
C TYR A 18 24.53 14.57 -13.65
N SER A 19 23.30 14.04 -13.62
CA SER A 19 22.74 13.57 -12.39
C SER A 19 23.76 12.55 -11.91
N GLN A 20 24.66 13.01 -11.04
CA GLN A 20 25.41 12.11 -10.19
C GLN A 20 24.31 11.32 -9.47
N LYS A 21 24.06 10.08 -9.92
CA LYS A 21 23.64 9.05 -8.99
C LYS A 21 24.74 9.06 -7.96
N HIS A 22 24.50 9.71 -6.83
CA HIS A 22 25.26 9.47 -5.63
C HIS A 22 25.05 7.98 -5.33
N GLU A 23 25.90 7.15 -5.90
CA GLU A 23 26.25 5.89 -5.30
C GLU A 23 26.75 6.29 -3.91
N HIS A 24 25.97 5.91 -2.90
CA HIS A 24 26.33 6.07 -1.50
C HIS A 24 27.58 5.22 -1.25
N THR A 25 28.76 5.72 -1.58
CA THR A 25 30.02 5.27 -0.98
C THR A 25 30.03 5.81 0.44
N ILE A 26 29.39 5.09 1.36
CA ILE A 26 29.39 5.38 2.80
C ILE A 26 30.77 5.01 3.34
N ASP A 27 31.75 5.90 3.18
CA ASP A 27 33.07 5.78 3.83
C ASP A 27 33.14 6.56 5.15
N THR A 28 32.00 7.08 5.64
CA THR A 28 31.88 7.57 7.01
C THR A 28 31.37 6.45 7.90
N ILE A 29 32.14 6.08 8.93
CA ILE A 29 31.67 5.20 10.01
C ILE A 29 30.48 5.90 10.69
N VAL A 30 29.26 5.54 10.31
CA VAL A 30 28.05 6.11 10.91
C VAL A 30 27.82 5.37 12.22
N LYS A 31 28.08 6.07 13.33
CA LYS A 31 27.74 5.64 14.68
C LYS A 31 26.22 5.67 14.83
N ASN A 32 25.61 4.49 14.93
CA ASN A 32 24.16 4.34 15.03
C ASN A 32 23.76 3.87 16.43
N TYR A 33 22.63 4.34 16.92
CA TYR A 33 22.04 3.89 18.18
C TYR A 33 20.85 2.99 17.87
N ILE A 34 20.84 1.76 18.38
CA ILE A 34 19.75 0.80 18.17
C ILE A 34 19.14 0.35 19.50
N PRO A 35 17.83 0.04 19.54
CA PRO A 35 17.18 -0.55 20.71
C PRO A 35 17.92 -1.80 21.22
N LEU A 36 18.06 -1.93 22.54
CA LEU A 36 18.72 -3.07 23.19
C LEU A 36 18.12 -4.41 22.74
N LYS A 37 16.80 -4.44 22.52
CA LYS A 37 16.09 -5.62 22.00
C LYS A 37 16.54 -5.98 20.58
N LEU A 38 16.78 -4.99 19.72
CA LEU A 38 17.26 -5.21 18.36
C LEU A 38 18.73 -5.62 18.35
N TYR A 39 19.55 -5.01 19.22
CA TYR A 39 20.94 -5.40 19.40
C TYR A 39 21.05 -6.90 19.73
N LYS A 40 20.32 -7.36 20.76
CA LYS A 40 20.31 -8.76 21.19
C LYS A 40 19.84 -9.76 20.13
N ARG A 41 19.10 -9.30 19.11
CA ARG A 41 18.65 -10.13 17.98
C ARG A 41 19.64 -10.16 16.84
N SER A 42 20.31 -9.04 16.59
CA SER A 42 21.14 -8.82 15.41
C SER A 42 22.62 -9.14 15.66
N PHE A 43 23.05 -9.12 16.92
CA PHE A 43 24.43 -9.33 17.33
C PHE A 43 24.51 -10.46 18.36
N THR A 44 25.51 -11.31 18.20
CA THR A 44 25.81 -12.42 19.13
C THR A 44 26.72 -12.00 20.28
N GLU A 45 27.36 -10.83 20.16
CA GLU A 45 28.27 -10.28 21.15
C GLU A 45 27.54 -9.86 22.43
N LYS A 46 28.14 -10.16 23.58
CA LYS A 46 27.59 -9.74 24.88
C LYS A 46 28.02 -8.32 25.18
N LEU A 47 27.07 -7.48 25.56
CA LEU A 47 27.36 -6.13 26.06
C LEU A 47 28.25 -6.20 27.30
N THR A 48 29.27 -5.37 27.30
CA THR A 48 30.24 -5.22 28.38
C THR A 48 29.96 -3.97 29.19
N LYS A 49 30.63 -3.83 30.34
CA LYS A 49 30.58 -2.59 31.13
C LYS A 49 31.09 -1.37 30.34
N LYS A 50 31.99 -1.55 29.38
CA LYS A 50 32.49 -0.46 28.53
C LYS A 50 31.38 0.07 27.61
N ASP A 51 30.51 -0.80 27.12
CA ASP A 51 29.41 -0.42 26.23
C ASP A 51 28.34 0.39 26.97
N SER A 52 28.13 0.12 28.26
CA SER A 52 27.19 0.89 29.09
C SER A 52 27.53 2.37 29.24
N LEU A 53 28.80 2.76 29.02
CA LEU A 53 29.20 4.17 28.99
C LEU A 53 28.63 4.93 27.79
N ASN A 54 28.24 4.21 26.74
CA ASN A 54 27.65 4.77 25.52
C ASN A 54 26.15 4.48 25.42
N PHE A 55 25.47 4.04 26.49
CA PHE A 55 24.02 3.85 26.42
C PHE A 55 23.29 5.18 26.43
N LYS A 56 22.25 5.28 25.61
CA LYS A 56 21.27 6.36 25.68
C LYS A 56 19.94 5.82 26.15
N PHE A 57 19.29 6.54 27.06
CA PHE A 57 17.96 6.19 27.53
C PHE A 57 16.95 7.12 26.86
N LYS A 58 16.03 6.55 26.08
CA LYS A 58 14.99 7.30 25.37
C LYS A 58 13.71 6.48 25.38
N ASP A 59 12.57 7.10 25.70
CA ASP A 59 11.24 6.49 25.65
C ASP A 59 11.14 5.16 26.42
N ASN A 60 11.74 5.08 27.62
CA ASN A 60 11.87 3.88 28.45
C ASN A 60 12.61 2.70 27.80
N ASP A 61 13.37 2.92 26.73
CA ASP A 61 14.27 1.93 26.14
C ASP A 61 15.75 2.34 26.31
N THR A 62 16.63 1.34 26.26
CA THR A 62 18.08 1.52 26.23
C THR A 62 18.56 1.39 24.79
N LEU A 63 19.22 2.42 24.28
CA LEU A 63 19.82 2.43 22.97
C LEU A 63 21.31 2.12 23.08
N VAL A 64 21.75 1.11 22.33
CA VAL A 64 23.12 0.63 22.24
C VAL A 64 23.79 1.24 21.02
N LEU A 65 24.98 1.81 21.20
CA LEU A 65 25.80 2.30 20.10
C LEU A 65 26.39 1.11 19.32
N VAL A 66 26.20 1.11 18.01
CA VAL A 66 26.74 0.13 17.07
C VAL A 66 27.37 0.84 15.88
N ASP A 67 28.49 0.28 15.41
CA ASP A 67 29.16 0.76 14.21
C ASP A 67 28.56 0.10 12.97
N ASN A 68 28.27 0.89 11.94
CA ASN A 68 27.88 0.43 10.60
C ASN A 68 26.66 -0.51 10.53
N PHE A 69 25.75 -0.43 11.50
CA PHE A 69 24.51 -1.19 11.44
C PHE A 69 23.53 -0.56 10.45
N ILE A 70 23.36 -1.22 9.30
CA ILE A 70 22.28 -0.97 8.35
C ILE A 70 21.30 -2.14 8.47
N PRO A 71 20.09 -1.92 9.00
CA PRO A 71 19.12 -3.02 9.09
C PRO A 71 18.80 -3.56 7.70
N LYS A 72 18.81 -4.89 7.54
CA LYS A 72 18.43 -5.53 6.29
C LYS A 72 16.98 -5.18 5.97
N GLY A 73 16.73 -4.62 4.78
CA GLY A 73 15.40 -4.18 4.41
C GLY A 73 15.36 -3.40 3.10
N VAL A 74 14.14 -3.07 2.68
CA VAL A 74 13.89 -2.20 1.53
C VAL A 74 13.70 -0.78 2.03
N TYR A 75 14.46 0.14 1.44
CA TYR A 75 14.37 1.57 1.72
C TYR A 75 13.65 2.25 0.57
N VAL A 76 12.60 3.01 0.89
CA VAL A 76 11.86 3.76 -0.12
C VAL A 76 11.84 5.23 0.23
N PRO A 77 12.19 6.12 -0.73
CA PRO A 77 12.13 7.56 -0.51
C PRO A 77 10.71 8.01 -0.23
N TYR A 78 10.57 8.95 0.70
CA TYR A 78 9.33 9.65 0.95
C TYR A 78 8.86 10.35 -0.33
N GLU A 79 7.65 10.01 -0.77
CA GLU A 79 6.94 10.78 -1.78
C GLU A 79 5.99 11.74 -1.10
N PHE A 80 6.24 13.04 -1.25
CA PHE A 80 5.37 14.07 -0.73
C PHE A 80 3.99 13.98 -1.40
N LYS A 81 2.93 13.97 -0.57
CA LYS A 81 1.54 14.11 -1.00
C LYS A 81 0.94 15.35 -0.38
N ASP A 82 0.09 16.02 -1.14
CA ASP A 82 -0.61 17.19 -0.64
C ASP A 82 -1.64 16.81 0.44
N SER A 83 -2.11 17.83 1.16
CA SER A 83 -3.06 17.64 2.26
C SER A 83 -4.43 17.14 1.82
N ILE A 84 -4.84 17.42 0.59
CA ILE A 84 -6.14 17.00 0.05
C ILE A 84 -6.11 15.50 -0.17
N PHE A 85 -5.10 15.00 -0.88
CA PHE A 85 -4.86 13.56 -1.05
C PHE A 85 -4.77 12.84 0.29
N LEU A 86 -3.93 13.33 1.21
CA LEU A 86 -3.75 12.70 2.52
C LEU A 86 -5.06 12.66 3.32
N ASN A 87 -5.93 13.66 3.18
CA ASN A 87 -7.23 13.67 3.83
C ASN A 87 -8.16 12.59 3.24
N HIS A 88 -8.25 12.47 1.92
CA HIS A 88 -9.02 11.40 1.28
C HIS A 88 -8.47 10.02 1.65
N TYR A 89 -7.16 9.84 1.57
CA TYR A 89 -6.49 8.60 1.91
C TYR A 89 -6.79 8.17 3.34
N LYS A 90 -6.70 9.08 4.33
CA LYS A 90 -7.03 8.77 5.73
C LYS A 90 -8.47 8.25 5.89
N LYS A 91 -9.44 8.91 5.24
CA LYS A 91 -10.87 8.51 5.30
C LYS A 91 -11.10 7.12 4.72
N ILE A 92 -10.34 6.74 3.70
CA ILE A 92 -10.49 5.51 2.91
C ILE A 92 -9.73 4.33 3.57
N ALA A 93 -8.45 4.51 3.86
CA ALA A 93 -7.52 3.43 4.26
C ALA A 93 -7.70 2.95 5.71
N PHE A 94 -8.09 3.82 6.62
CA PHE A 94 -8.16 3.49 8.05
C PHE A 94 -9.55 3.01 8.52
N ASN A 95 -10.55 3.05 7.63
CA ASN A 95 -11.91 2.57 7.85
C ASN A 95 -12.48 2.90 9.24
N HIS A 96 -12.58 4.19 9.54
CA HIS A 96 -13.02 4.65 10.85
C HIS A 96 -14.50 4.32 11.14
N LYS A 97 -14.77 3.95 12.39
CA LYS A 97 -16.14 3.80 12.89
C LYS A 97 -16.83 5.17 12.97
N LYS A 98 -18.13 5.22 12.62
CA LYS A 98 -19.01 6.40 12.79
C LYS A 98 -18.49 7.71 12.18
N ASN A 99 -17.67 7.64 11.12
CA ASN A 99 -17.10 8.79 10.42
C ASN A 99 -16.23 9.73 11.29
N LYS A 100 -15.77 9.27 12.46
CA LYS A 100 -14.85 10.03 13.32
C LYS A 100 -13.45 9.44 13.23
N PHE A 101 -12.44 10.29 12.98
CA PHE A 101 -11.05 9.85 13.04
C PHE A 101 -10.75 9.24 14.41
N SER A 102 -10.25 8.02 14.39
CA SER A 102 -9.75 7.32 15.57
C SER A 102 -8.30 6.98 15.32
N TYR A 103 -7.44 7.48 16.21
CA TYR A 103 -5.99 7.35 16.08
C TYR A 103 -5.51 5.90 16.16
N ASP A 104 -6.29 5.02 16.80
CA ASP A 104 -5.95 3.59 16.98
C ASP A 104 -6.37 2.70 15.80
N THR A 105 -7.10 3.26 14.84
CA THR A 105 -7.49 2.49 13.65
C THR A 105 -6.25 2.15 12.83
N LYS A 106 -6.17 0.89 12.40
CA LYS A 106 -5.03 0.35 11.65
C LYS A 106 -5.48 -0.06 10.26
N MET A 107 -4.82 0.46 9.24
CA MET A 107 -5.10 0.07 7.87
C MET A 107 -4.75 -1.41 7.63
N LYS A 108 -5.46 -2.05 6.70
CA LYS A 108 -5.30 -3.48 6.37
C LYS A 108 -4.75 -3.62 4.98
N TYR A 109 -3.86 -4.58 4.75
CA TYR A 109 -3.22 -4.77 3.45
C TYR A 109 -2.97 -6.25 3.17
N TRP A 110 -2.93 -6.64 1.89
CA TRP A 110 -2.46 -7.95 1.47
C TRP A 110 -0.93 -7.96 1.47
N LYS A 111 -0.32 -8.93 2.16
CA LYS A 111 1.13 -9.15 2.09
C LYS A 111 1.50 -10.09 0.95
N ASP A 112 0.67 -11.12 0.75
CA ASP A 112 0.88 -12.15 -0.25
C ASP A 112 -0.03 -11.92 -1.46
N ASP A 113 0.28 -12.58 -2.57
CA ASP A 113 -0.52 -12.59 -3.79
C ASP A 113 -1.99 -12.92 -3.52
N ILE A 114 -2.90 -12.27 -4.24
CA ILE A 114 -4.34 -12.52 -4.18
C ILE A 114 -4.70 -13.57 -5.24
N LYS A 115 -5.01 -14.78 -4.78
CA LYS A 115 -5.35 -15.95 -5.60
C LYS A 115 -6.86 -16.15 -5.58
N ILE A 116 -7.52 -15.75 -6.67
CA ILE A 116 -8.97 -15.72 -6.77
C ILE A 116 -9.52 -17.05 -7.29
N PHE A 117 -10.35 -17.71 -6.49
CA PHE A 117 -11.25 -18.78 -6.94
C PHE A 117 -12.64 -18.21 -7.19
N PHE A 118 -13.21 -18.52 -8.35
CA PHE A 118 -14.61 -18.21 -8.65
C PHE A 118 -15.45 -19.48 -8.59
N SER A 119 -16.59 -19.43 -7.90
CA SER A 119 -17.57 -20.49 -7.97
C SER A 119 -18.07 -20.71 -9.40
N LYS A 120 -18.67 -21.87 -9.64
CA LYS A 120 -19.19 -22.25 -10.97
C LYS A 120 -20.33 -21.34 -11.42
N SER A 121 -21.12 -20.79 -10.49
CA SER A 121 -22.30 -19.98 -10.83
C SER A 121 -21.97 -18.54 -11.22
N ILE A 122 -20.76 -18.05 -10.95
CA ILE A 122 -20.33 -16.73 -11.43
C ILE A 122 -20.25 -16.73 -12.95
N SER A 123 -20.84 -15.73 -13.59
CA SER A 123 -20.91 -15.62 -15.05
C SER A 123 -19.51 -15.49 -15.67
N LYS A 124 -19.35 -15.98 -16.91
CA LYS A 124 -18.08 -15.81 -17.64
C LYS A 124 -17.74 -14.34 -17.88
N ASN A 125 -18.76 -13.50 -18.09
CA ASN A 125 -18.59 -12.06 -18.29
C ASN A 125 -18.03 -11.39 -17.02
N ASP A 126 -18.61 -11.68 -15.85
CA ASP A 126 -18.15 -11.10 -14.58
C ASP A 126 -16.70 -11.49 -14.28
N LYS A 127 -16.35 -12.77 -14.48
CA LYS A 127 -14.97 -13.26 -14.34
C LYS A 127 -14.02 -12.46 -15.22
N LYS A 128 -14.34 -12.36 -16.52
CA LYS A 128 -13.49 -11.66 -17.50
C LYS A 128 -13.32 -10.18 -17.14
N GLN A 129 -14.42 -9.50 -16.80
CA GLN A 129 -14.41 -8.08 -16.49
C GLN A 129 -13.66 -7.77 -15.19
N LEU A 130 -13.83 -8.58 -14.15
CA LEU A 130 -13.07 -8.44 -12.91
C LEU A 130 -11.59 -8.75 -13.13
N MET A 131 -11.26 -9.84 -13.85
CA MET A 131 -9.87 -10.20 -14.10
C MET A 131 -9.15 -9.19 -15.00
N ARG A 132 -9.87 -8.47 -15.87
CA ARG A 132 -9.30 -7.32 -16.59
C ARG A 132 -8.87 -6.21 -15.64
N LEU A 133 -9.74 -5.83 -14.69
CA LEU A 133 -9.41 -4.85 -13.65
C LEU A 133 -8.22 -5.35 -12.79
N ALA A 134 -8.25 -6.60 -12.34
CA ALA A 134 -7.18 -7.21 -11.55
C ALA A 134 -5.82 -7.20 -12.27
N SER A 135 -5.82 -7.49 -13.57
CA SER A 135 -4.60 -7.46 -14.39
C SER A 135 -4.07 -6.03 -14.56
N GLU A 136 -4.96 -5.06 -14.75
CA GLU A 136 -4.59 -3.64 -14.81
C GLU A 136 -4.04 -3.12 -13.48
N LEU A 137 -4.61 -3.54 -12.35
CA LEU A 137 -4.07 -3.20 -11.04
C LEU A 137 -2.70 -3.84 -10.81
N SER A 138 -2.55 -5.12 -11.14
CA SER A 138 -1.28 -5.83 -10.94
C SER A 138 -0.15 -5.27 -11.79
N SER A 139 -0.45 -4.72 -12.98
CA SER A 139 0.56 -4.08 -13.83
C SER A 139 0.91 -2.64 -13.42
N LYS A 140 0.06 -1.98 -12.63
CA LYS A 140 0.23 -0.58 -12.22
C LYS A 140 0.61 -0.43 -10.74
N VAL A 141 0.49 -1.46 -9.92
CA VAL A 141 0.75 -1.44 -8.48
C VAL A 141 1.69 -2.58 -8.12
N ASP A 142 3.00 -2.28 -8.03
CA ASP A 142 4.07 -3.29 -7.96
C ASP A 142 3.94 -4.32 -6.82
N SER A 143 3.33 -3.94 -5.70
CA SER A 143 3.15 -4.84 -4.54
C SER A 143 1.82 -5.61 -4.55
N LEU A 144 1.03 -5.49 -5.62
CA LEU A 144 -0.21 -6.23 -5.81
C LEU A 144 -0.03 -7.21 -6.97
N ASN A 145 -0.13 -8.50 -6.67
CA ASN A 145 -0.24 -9.53 -7.69
C ASN A 145 -1.56 -10.26 -7.49
N ILE A 146 -2.41 -10.22 -8.52
CA ILE A 146 -3.78 -10.70 -8.47
C ILE A 146 -4.03 -11.61 -9.67
N TYR A 147 -4.37 -12.87 -9.42
CA TYR A 147 -4.63 -13.83 -10.48
C TYR A 147 -5.69 -14.86 -10.11
N GLN A 148 -6.24 -15.49 -11.13
CA GLN A 148 -7.24 -16.55 -10.96
C GLN A 148 -6.56 -17.90 -10.75
N VAL A 149 -7.11 -18.71 -9.83
CA VAL A 149 -6.78 -20.13 -9.67
C VAL A 149 -7.99 -21.01 -10.00
N ARG A 150 -7.72 -22.27 -10.35
CA ARG A 150 -8.78 -23.23 -10.75
C ARG A 150 -9.38 -23.98 -9.57
N LYS A 151 -8.60 -24.20 -8.52
CA LYS A 151 -8.98 -25.00 -7.37
C LYS A 151 -9.13 -24.11 -6.15
N LEU A 152 -10.04 -24.49 -5.24
CA LEU A 152 -10.35 -23.70 -4.04
C LEU A 152 -9.17 -23.71 -3.06
N GLU A 153 -8.52 -24.86 -2.91
CA GLU A 153 -7.38 -25.06 -2.02
C GLU A 153 -6.16 -24.21 -2.38
N ASP A 154 -6.05 -23.78 -3.64
CA ASP A 154 -4.98 -22.90 -4.13
C ASP A 154 -5.31 -21.41 -3.93
N SER A 155 -6.51 -21.09 -3.42
CA SER A 155 -7.03 -19.73 -3.32
C SER A 155 -6.93 -19.17 -1.90
N ASN A 156 -6.77 -17.86 -1.81
CA ASN A 156 -6.99 -17.09 -0.58
C ASN A 156 -8.12 -16.06 -0.73
N PHE A 157 -8.74 -16.00 -1.91
CA PHE A 157 -9.86 -15.11 -2.19
C PHE A 157 -10.95 -15.86 -2.95
N THR A 158 -12.18 -15.89 -2.43
CA THR A 158 -13.29 -16.62 -3.06
C THR A 158 -14.44 -15.71 -3.46
N ILE A 159 -14.96 -15.89 -4.68
CA ILE A 159 -16.09 -15.11 -5.21
C ILE A 159 -17.21 -16.08 -5.61
N TYR A 160 -18.41 -15.87 -5.08
CA TYR A 160 -19.54 -16.79 -5.24
C TYR A 160 -20.88 -16.07 -5.16
N ASN A 161 -21.94 -16.71 -5.66
CA ASN A 161 -23.30 -16.20 -5.56
C ASN A 161 -24.01 -16.78 -4.35
N LYS A 162 -25.02 -16.06 -3.85
CA LYS A 162 -26.02 -16.61 -2.92
C LYS A 162 -26.69 -17.84 -3.57
N GLY A 163 -26.79 -18.92 -2.81
CA GLY A 163 -27.27 -20.21 -3.30
C GLY A 163 -26.16 -21.20 -3.66
N ASP A 164 -24.92 -20.74 -3.79
CA ASP A 164 -23.75 -21.63 -3.83
C ASP A 164 -23.39 -22.15 -2.43
N TYR A 165 -22.37 -23.02 -2.38
CA TYR A 165 -21.66 -23.33 -1.15
C TYR A 165 -21.20 -22.04 -0.45
N GLU A 166 -21.52 -21.91 0.83
CA GLU A 166 -21.21 -20.72 1.62
C GLU A 166 -19.78 -20.80 2.17
N TYR A 167 -18.82 -20.18 1.47
CA TYR A 167 -17.40 -20.19 1.84
C TYR A 167 -17.07 -19.31 3.07
N GLU A 168 -17.98 -18.41 3.44
CA GLU A 168 -17.93 -17.56 4.62
C GLU A 168 -19.26 -17.57 5.37
N THR A 169 -19.38 -18.42 6.39
CA THR A 169 -20.63 -18.63 7.13
C THR A 169 -21.21 -17.36 7.76
N ARG A 170 -20.36 -16.38 8.09
CA ARG A 170 -20.80 -15.09 8.65
C ARG A 170 -21.63 -14.25 7.67
N MET A 171 -21.50 -14.52 6.36
CA MET A 171 -22.27 -13.83 5.32
C MET A 171 -23.54 -14.59 4.89
N GLY A 172 -23.78 -15.80 5.39
CA GLY A 172 -24.89 -16.66 4.94
C GLY A 172 -26.27 -16.02 5.04
N ASN A 173 -26.50 -15.23 6.10
CA ASN A 173 -27.78 -14.56 6.35
C ASN A 173 -27.87 -13.15 5.75
N TYR A 174 -26.83 -12.68 5.05
CA TYR A 174 -26.84 -11.31 4.52
C TYR A 174 -27.80 -11.22 3.33
N SER A 175 -28.68 -10.22 3.34
CA SER A 175 -29.66 -9.98 2.27
C SER A 175 -29.07 -9.23 1.06
N LYS A 176 -27.86 -8.68 1.18
CA LYS A 176 -27.18 -7.90 0.13
C LYS A 176 -25.81 -8.47 -0.18
N SER A 177 -25.31 -8.20 -1.39
CA SER A 177 -23.93 -8.51 -1.76
C SER A 177 -22.95 -7.83 -0.82
N TYR A 178 -21.95 -8.57 -0.37
CA TYR A 178 -20.99 -8.10 0.63
C TYR A 178 -19.63 -8.78 0.45
N TYR A 179 -18.59 -8.16 1.00
CA TYR A 179 -17.27 -8.75 1.11
C TYR A 179 -16.90 -9.00 2.56
N TYR A 180 -16.13 -10.04 2.82
CA TYR A 180 -15.58 -10.32 4.13
C TYR A 180 -14.10 -10.65 4.00
N ILE A 181 -13.27 -10.07 4.85
CA ILE A 181 -11.84 -10.34 4.87
C ILE A 181 -11.39 -10.72 6.27
N HIS A 182 -10.38 -11.56 6.35
CA HIS A 182 -9.71 -11.95 7.58
C HIS A 182 -8.28 -11.42 7.57
N TRP A 183 -7.83 -10.91 8.71
CA TRP A 183 -6.49 -10.41 8.88
C TRP A 183 -5.87 -10.92 10.18
N ASN A 184 -4.54 -10.95 10.24
CA ASN A 184 -3.79 -11.37 11.42
C ASN A 184 -3.49 -10.19 12.38
N GLY A 185 -2.81 -10.45 13.49
CA GLY A 185 -2.44 -9.42 14.49
C GLY A 185 -1.51 -8.32 13.96
N LYS A 186 -0.94 -8.48 12.75
CA LYS A 186 -0.10 -7.49 12.06
C LYS A 186 -0.86 -6.71 10.98
N SER A 187 -2.20 -6.75 10.99
CA SER A 187 -3.06 -6.12 9.98
C SER A 187 -2.89 -6.65 8.55
N GLN A 188 -2.28 -7.84 8.39
CA GLN A 188 -2.10 -8.48 7.09
C GLN A 188 -3.32 -9.32 6.77
N ILE A 189 -3.95 -9.05 5.62
CA ILE A 189 -5.07 -9.80 5.09
C ILE A 189 -4.54 -11.13 4.54
N TYR A 190 -5.19 -12.23 4.92
CA TYR A 190 -4.81 -13.59 4.48
C TYR A 190 -5.96 -14.37 3.86
N LYS A 191 -7.21 -13.91 4.00
CA LYS A 191 -8.37 -14.53 3.37
C LYS A 191 -9.41 -13.46 3.02
N GLY A 192 -10.02 -13.58 1.85
CA GLY A 192 -11.09 -12.71 1.38
C GLY A 192 -12.24 -13.48 0.74
N ASN A 193 -13.44 -12.97 0.85
CA ASN A 193 -14.63 -13.55 0.25
C ASN A 193 -15.53 -12.44 -0.29
N ILE A 194 -16.12 -12.63 -1.47
CA ILE A 194 -17.23 -11.81 -1.97
C ILE A 194 -18.40 -12.74 -2.23
N ARG A 195 -19.53 -12.41 -1.60
CA ARG A 195 -20.82 -13.05 -1.85
C ARG A 195 -21.71 -12.08 -2.61
N LEU A 196 -22.16 -12.49 -3.78
CA LEU A 196 -23.08 -11.72 -4.62
C LEU A 196 -24.51 -12.20 -4.40
N VAL A 197 -25.44 -11.29 -4.15
CA VAL A 197 -26.87 -11.55 -4.10
C VAL A 197 -27.48 -11.03 -5.39
N ASN A 198 -27.91 -11.94 -6.25
CA ASN A 198 -28.47 -11.63 -7.57
C ASN A 198 -30.02 -11.67 -7.58
N GLU A 199 -30.66 -11.83 -6.42
CA GLU A 199 -32.11 -11.82 -6.32
C GLU A 199 -32.62 -10.40 -6.63
N ASN A 200 -33.49 -10.27 -7.66
CA ASN A 200 -34.01 -9.03 -8.26
C ASN A 200 -33.09 -8.33 -9.29
N GLN A 201 -32.37 -9.09 -10.14
CA GLN A 201 -31.38 -8.56 -11.09
C GLN A 201 -31.81 -7.28 -11.83
N PHE A 202 -31.21 -6.18 -11.38
CA PHE A 202 -30.74 -5.12 -12.24
C PHE A 202 -29.82 -5.69 -13.34
N SER A 203 -29.64 -4.95 -14.44
CA SER A 203 -28.85 -5.34 -15.62
C SER A 203 -27.48 -5.98 -15.30
N ASP A 204 -26.96 -6.82 -16.20
CA ASP A 204 -25.61 -7.44 -16.08
C ASP A 204 -24.53 -6.42 -15.68
N ASP A 205 -24.66 -5.17 -16.15
CA ASP A 205 -23.76 -4.05 -15.85
C ASP A 205 -23.74 -3.67 -14.36
N GLU A 206 -24.87 -3.76 -13.66
CA GLU A 206 -24.93 -3.42 -12.24
C GLU A 206 -24.29 -4.49 -11.37
N SER A 207 -24.48 -5.76 -11.72
CA SER A 207 -23.83 -6.88 -11.05
C SER A 207 -22.30 -6.75 -11.10
N ILE A 208 -21.75 -6.52 -12.31
CA ILE A 208 -20.31 -6.37 -12.47
C ILE A 208 -19.77 -5.11 -11.77
N MET A 209 -20.50 -4.00 -11.78
CA MET A 209 -20.08 -2.80 -11.05
C MET A 209 -20.06 -3.01 -9.54
N LYS A 210 -21.06 -3.73 -9.01
CA LYS A 210 -21.08 -4.11 -7.60
C LYS A 210 -19.89 -5.01 -7.25
N LEU A 211 -19.61 -6.02 -8.07
CA LEU A 211 -18.48 -6.93 -7.89
C LEU A 211 -17.14 -6.18 -7.88
N LYS A 212 -16.89 -5.31 -8.87
CA LYS A 212 -15.66 -4.50 -8.96
C LYS A 212 -15.50 -3.60 -7.73
N ARG A 213 -16.58 -2.95 -7.28
CA ARG A 213 -16.54 -2.11 -6.08
C ARG A 213 -16.20 -2.91 -4.83
N LEU A 214 -16.90 -4.02 -4.59
CA LEU A 214 -16.63 -4.89 -3.44
C LEU A 214 -15.19 -5.44 -3.47
N PHE A 215 -14.69 -5.77 -4.66
CA PHE A 215 -13.32 -6.20 -4.84
C PHE A 215 -12.31 -5.12 -4.48
N ILE A 216 -12.45 -3.90 -5.01
CA ILE A 216 -11.59 -2.76 -4.65
C ILE A 216 -11.61 -2.53 -3.13
N GLN A 217 -12.78 -2.55 -2.49
CA GLN A 217 -12.84 -2.39 -1.03
C GLN A 217 -12.09 -3.49 -0.27
N ALA A 218 -12.22 -4.75 -0.73
CA ALA A 218 -11.55 -5.89 -0.12
C ALA A 218 -10.02 -5.88 -0.28
N LEU A 219 -9.47 -5.04 -1.17
CA LEU A 219 -8.02 -4.88 -1.31
C LEU A 219 -7.39 -4.23 -0.08
N GLY A 220 -8.09 -3.42 0.73
CA GLY A 220 -7.45 -2.77 1.88
C GLY A 220 -8.38 -2.60 3.08
N HIS A 221 -9.51 -3.33 3.08
CA HIS A 221 -10.64 -3.03 3.95
C HIS A 221 -11.14 -1.59 3.79
N PHE A 222 -11.10 -1.07 2.56
CA PHE A 222 -11.31 0.35 2.30
C PHE A 222 -12.75 0.77 2.53
N LYS A 223 -12.88 1.98 3.04
CA LYS A 223 -14.16 2.65 3.24
C LYS A 223 -14.47 3.57 2.05
N LEU A 224 -15.76 3.65 1.72
CA LEU A 224 -16.23 4.62 0.73
C LEU A 224 -16.21 6.03 1.31
N ASN A 225 -15.94 7.02 0.46
CA ASN A 225 -15.85 8.42 0.80
C ASN A 225 -16.95 9.22 0.07
N ASN A 226 -17.65 10.09 0.79
CA ASN A 226 -18.71 10.94 0.24
C ASN A 226 -18.14 12.17 -0.50
N ASP A 227 -16.86 12.49 -0.29
CA ASP A 227 -16.23 13.68 -0.85
C ASP A 227 -15.63 13.45 -2.25
N LEU A 228 -15.86 12.28 -2.85
CA LEU A 228 -15.27 11.89 -4.13
C LEU A 228 -16.32 11.89 -5.24
N GLU A 229 -15.86 12.26 -6.44
CA GLU A 229 -16.68 12.18 -7.66
C GLU A 229 -17.14 10.76 -7.94
N CYS A 230 -18.34 10.65 -8.51
CA CYS A 230 -19.05 9.39 -8.57
C CYS A 230 -18.38 8.31 -9.43
N GLU A 231 -17.48 8.69 -10.34
CA GLU A 231 -16.76 7.73 -11.18
C GLU A 231 -15.70 6.93 -10.41
N ASN A 232 -15.23 7.43 -9.26
CA ASN A 232 -14.20 6.75 -8.45
C ASN A 232 -14.75 5.48 -7.80
N TYR A 233 -13.96 4.40 -7.75
CA TYR A 233 -14.34 3.20 -7.01
C TYR A 233 -14.47 3.42 -5.50
N PHE A 234 -13.73 4.39 -4.95
CA PHE A 234 -13.84 4.78 -3.54
C PHE A 234 -15.00 5.73 -3.23
N ALA A 235 -15.74 6.24 -4.23
CA ALA A 235 -16.87 7.13 -3.97
C ALA A 235 -18.10 6.37 -3.44
N ASN A 236 -18.76 6.95 -2.43
CA ASN A 236 -19.99 6.40 -1.84
C ASN A 236 -21.23 6.76 -2.67
N CYS A 237 -21.27 6.25 -3.89
CA CYS A 237 -22.41 6.41 -4.79
C CYS A 237 -22.70 5.09 -5.51
N ASP A 238 -23.98 4.88 -5.81
CA ASP A 238 -24.48 3.73 -6.53
C ASP A 238 -24.73 4.15 -7.99
N THR A 239 -23.65 4.24 -8.78
CA THR A 239 -23.69 4.50 -10.23
C THR A 239 -22.97 3.39 -10.98
N ASN A 240 -23.41 3.12 -12.21
CA ASN A 240 -22.75 2.20 -13.14
C ASN A 240 -21.58 2.84 -13.91
N LYS A 241 -21.36 4.15 -13.77
CA LYS A 241 -20.29 4.90 -14.45
C LYS A 241 -18.95 4.88 -13.69
N LYS A 242 -18.64 3.78 -12.99
CA LYS A 242 -17.37 3.66 -12.26
C LYS A 242 -16.27 3.06 -13.13
N PHE A 243 -15.13 3.73 -13.15
CA PHE A 243 -13.92 3.24 -13.81
C PHE A 243 -12.70 3.52 -12.93
N LEU A 244 -11.60 2.85 -13.23
CA LEU A 244 -10.37 3.00 -12.46
C LEU A 244 -9.76 4.38 -12.75
N THR A 245 -9.99 5.35 -11.86
CA THR A 245 -9.48 6.72 -12.02
C THR A 245 -7.99 6.83 -11.65
N GLU A 246 -7.38 7.96 -11.98
CA GLU A 246 -6.01 8.27 -11.51
C GLU A 246 -5.93 8.32 -9.98
N LEU A 247 -6.96 8.88 -9.32
CA LEU A 247 -7.03 8.95 -7.87
C LEU A 247 -7.18 7.56 -7.25
N ASP A 248 -8.01 6.68 -7.82
CA ASP A 248 -8.13 5.28 -7.35
C ASP A 248 -6.77 4.57 -7.43
N LEU A 249 -6.07 4.73 -8.55
CA LEU A 249 -4.73 4.18 -8.75
C LEU A 249 -3.71 4.77 -7.78
N GLU A 250 -3.74 6.08 -7.55
CA GLU A 250 -2.82 6.75 -6.64
C GLU A 250 -3.03 6.29 -5.19
N ILE A 251 -4.28 6.16 -4.74
CA ILE A 251 -4.61 5.60 -3.43
C ILE A 251 -4.06 4.19 -3.29
N LEU A 252 -4.27 3.32 -4.29
CA LEU A 252 -3.79 1.94 -4.25
C LEU A 252 -2.26 1.87 -4.28
N LYS A 253 -1.61 2.61 -5.18
CA LYS A 253 -0.14 2.71 -5.23
C LYS A 253 0.43 3.17 -3.91
N TYR A 254 -0.17 4.19 -3.31
CA TYR A 254 0.28 4.77 -2.05
C TYR A 254 0.01 3.84 -0.85
N HIS A 255 -1.09 3.09 -0.87
CA HIS A 255 -1.38 2.08 0.16
C HIS A 255 -0.39 0.91 0.12
N TYR A 256 -0.01 0.51 -1.09
CA TYR A 256 0.82 -0.65 -1.36
C TYR A 256 2.31 -0.33 -1.52
N SER A 257 2.69 0.96 -1.60
CA SER A 257 4.08 1.38 -1.66
C SER A 257 4.80 0.90 -0.40
N TYR A 258 6.00 0.35 -0.60
CA TYR A 258 6.94 0.15 0.49
C TYR A 258 7.28 1.56 0.97
N GLY A 259 6.91 1.93 2.19
CA GLY A 259 7.22 3.27 2.69
C GLY A 259 6.59 3.50 4.04
N ILE A 260 5.32 3.90 4.06
CA ILE A 260 4.76 4.61 5.22
C ILE A 260 3.52 3.90 5.81
N CYS A 261 2.95 2.97 5.05
CA CYS A 261 1.54 2.64 5.22
C CYS A 261 1.27 1.21 5.65
N LYS A 262 2.22 0.27 5.60
CA LYS A 262 1.88 -1.15 5.77
C LYS A 262 1.52 -1.50 7.23
N GLY A 263 0.23 -1.49 7.54
CA GLY A 263 -0.34 -1.95 8.81
C GLY A 263 -0.20 -0.99 10.00
N THR A 264 0.22 0.26 9.75
CA THR A 264 0.35 1.29 10.78
C THR A 264 -1.02 1.82 11.24
N ASP A 265 -1.05 2.39 12.44
CA ASP A 265 -2.19 3.16 12.92
C ASP A 265 -2.16 4.61 12.45
N LEU A 266 -3.28 5.31 12.59
CA LEU A 266 -3.42 6.68 12.09
C LEU A 266 -2.48 7.64 12.82
N ALA A 267 -2.22 7.44 14.11
CA ALA A 267 -1.28 8.26 14.87
C ALA A 267 0.13 8.18 14.29
N THR A 268 0.65 6.95 14.15
CA THR A 268 1.96 6.66 13.58
C THR A 268 2.05 7.22 12.16
N PHE A 269 1.00 7.03 11.35
CA PHE A 269 0.96 7.56 9.99
C PHE A 269 1.08 9.10 9.96
N VAL A 270 0.34 9.81 10.80
CA VAL A 270 0.39 11.28 10.86
C VAL A 270 1.74 11.79 11.35
N GLU A 271 2.28 11.17 12.40
CA GLU A 271 3.59 11.52 12.96
C GLU A 271 4.72 11.34 11.92
N GLN A 272 4.73 10.20 11.23
CA GLN A 272 5.71 9.93 10.17
C GLN A 272 5.66 10.97 9.04
N HIS A 273 4.47 11.44 8.68
CA HIS A 273 4.31 12.49 7.68
C HIS A 273 4.81 13.86 8.13
N ILE A 274 4.60 14.20 9.40
CA ILE A 274 5.10 15.45 9.99
C ILE A 274 6.63 15.44 9.95
N ILE A 275 7.25 14.38 10.47
CA ILE A 275 8.72 14.22 10.51
C ILE A 275 9.30 14.27 9.08
N ALA A 276 8.70 13.54 8.13
CA ALA A 276 9.16 13.53 6.75
C ALA A 276 9.04 14.89 6.06
N LYS A 277 7.98 15.64 6.36
CA LYS A 277 7.79 16.99 5.83
C LYS A 277 8.78 17.99 6.43
N GLU A 278 9.10 17.87 7.71
CA GLU A 278 10.08 18.72 8.40
C GLU A 278 11.49 18.50 7.84
N ALA A 279 11.96 17.25 7.75
CA ALA A 279 13.29 16.98 7.21
C ALA A 279 13.45 17.39 5.74
N LEU A 280 12.39 17.24 4.93
CA LEU A 280 12.41 17.71 3.54
C LEU A 280 12.55 19.23 3.46
N LYS A 281 11.91 19.97 4.36
CA LYS A 281 12.00 21.44 4.43
C LYS A 281 13.35 21.92 4.95
N GLU A 282 13.86 21.32 6.01
CA GLU A 282 15.05 21.80 6.73
C GLU A 282 16.35 21.42 6.04
N HIS A 283 16.39 20.26 5.37
CA HIS A 283 17.63 19.72 4.84
C HIS A 283 17.60 19.52 3.33
N ASN A 284 16.47 19.75 2.65
CA ASN A 284 16.26 19.37 1.25
C ASN A 284 16.61 17.89 0.98
N HIS A 285 16.53 17.05 2.02
CA HIS A 285 16.88 15.64 1.98
C HIS A 285 15.59 14.81 2.00
N ARG A 286 15.50 13.83 1.11
CA ARG A 286 14.40 12.85 1.13
C ARG A 286 14.65 11.87 2.27
N ILE A 287 13.72 11.77 3.22
CA ILE A 287 13.76 10.68 4.20
C ILE A 287 13.46 9.37 3.45
N ASN A 288 14.25 8.34 3.73
CA ASN A 288 13.91 6.97 3.33
C ASN A 288 13.19 6.28 4.48
N PHE A 289 12.08 5.61 4.17
CA PHE A 289 11.41 4.72 5.10
C PHE A 289 11.96 3.30 4.94
N ALA A 290 12.40 2.72 6.06
CA ALA A 290 12.98 1.38 6.09
C ALA A 290 11.92 0.31 6.39
N HIS A 291 11.86 -0.73 5.56
CA HIS A 291 11.10 -1.95 5.81
C HIS A 291 12.06 -3.05 6.21
N VAL A 292 12.26 -3.20 7.51
CA VAL A 292 13.15 -4.20 8.10
C VAL A 292 12.41 -5.53 8.22
N GLU A 293 13.05 -6.62 7.81
CA GLU A 293 12.48 -7.99 7.84
C GLU A 293 12.20 -8.53 9.25
#